data_AF-A0A9D1GKJ4-F1
#
_entry.id   AF-A0A9D1GKJ4-F1
#
_cell.length_a   1.000
_cell.length_b   1.000
_cell.length_c   1.000
_cell.angle_alpha   90.00
_cell.angle_beta   90.00
_cell.angle_gamma   90.00
#
_symmetry.space_group_name_H-M   'P 1'
#
loop_
_entity.id
_entity.type
_entity.pdbx_description
1 polymer ?
#
loop_
_entity_poly.entity_id
_entity_poly.type
_entity_poly.pdbx_seq_one_letter_code
_entity_poly.pdbx_strand_id
1 'polypeptide(L)'
;MTAELESEVLELCNLSQGVYNKGMKAGFERGIDEGVKRGISQGISQGISQGISQGISQGIKGTVAILRRSGYMDAYIVEQIMEEYQLTLKEAEQYVTASGSA
;
A
#
# COMPACT_ATOMS: atom_id res chain seq x y z
N MET A 1 31.01 -47.56 -28.65
CA MET A 1 30.12 -46.44 -29.02
C MET A 1 30.60 -45.91 -30.36
N THR A 2 29.72 -45.55 -31.28
CA THR A 2 30.11 -45.00 -32.60
C THR A 2 30.24 -43.47 -32.51
N ALA A 3 31.12 -42.88 -33.31
CA ALA A 3 31.38 -41.43 -33.30
C ALA A 3 30.12 -40.59 -33.64
N GLU A 4 29.21 -41.14 -34.45
CA GLU A 4 27.93 -40.50 -34.79
C GLU A 4 27.04 -40.35 -33.55
N LEU A 5 26.96 -41.40 -32.73
CA LEU A 5 26.16 -41.41 -31.50
C LEU A 5 26.72 -40.44 -30.46
N GLU A 6 28.05 -40.30 -30.40
CA GLU A 6 28.72 -39.30 -29.54
C GLU A 6 28.38 -37.86 -29.97
N SER A 7 28.36 -37.59 -31.28
CA SER A 7 28.02 -36.27 -31.83
C SER A 7 26.56 -35.87 -31.54
N GLU A 8 25.61 -36.79 -31.73
CA GLU A 8 24.19 -36.53 -31.47
C GLU A 8 23.91 -36.26 -29.98
N VAL A 9 24.57 -37.01 -29.08
CA VAL A 9 24.44 -36.78 -27.63
C VAL A 9 25.00 -35.42 -27.23
N LEU A 10 26.12 -34.99 -27.82
CA LEU A 10 26.70 -33.66 -27.61
C LEU A 10 25.75 -32.54 -28.05
N GLU A 11 25.09 -32.67 -29.19
CA GLU A 11 24.09 -31.71 -29.66
C GLU A 11 22.88 -31.63 -28.71
N LEU A 12 22.38 -32.77 -28.24
CA LEU A 12 21.28 -32.83 -27.27
C LEU A 12 21.66 -32.19 -25.92
N CYS A 13 22.89 -32.42 -25.44
CA CYS A 13 23.40 -31.77 -24.23
C CYS A 13 23.47 -30.25 -24.39
N ASN A 14 23.97 -29.76 -25.54
CA ASN A 14 24.02 -28.32 -25.81
C ASN A 14 22.62 -27.69 -25.92
N LEU A 15 21.69 -28.38 -26.58
CA LEU A 15 20.30 -27.94 -26.69
C LEU A 15 19.63 -27.88 -25.31
N SER A 16 19.77 -28.93 -24.51
CA SER A 16 19.16 -28.99 -23.17
C SER A 16 19.73 -27.91 -22.23
N GLN A 17 21.04 -27.65 -22.27
CA GLN A 17 21.66 -26.55 -21.56
C GLN A 17 21.14 -25.19 -22.04
N GLY A 18 20.97 -25.02 -23.34
CA GLY A 18 20.41 -23.81 -23.94
C GLY A 18 18.97 -23.55 -23.52
N VAL A 19 18.13 -24.58 -23.50
CA VAL A 19 16.74 -24.52 -23.03
C VAL A 19 16.68 -24.20 -21.53
N TYR A 20 17.49 -24.89 -20.73
CA TYR A 20 17.58 -24.65 -19.29
C TYR A 20 17.98 -23.20 -18.98
N ASN A 21 19.04 -22.71 -19.61
CA ASN A 21 19.54 -21.35 -19.40
C ASN A 21 18.50 -20.30 -19.82
N LYS A 22 17.80 -20.51 -20.96
CA LYS A 22 16.71 -19.63 -21.41
C LYS A 22 15.53 -19.64 -20.43
N GLY A 23 15.13 -20.83 -19.97
CA GLY A 23 14.05 -20.99 -19.00
C GLY A 23 14.36 -20.29 -17.68
N MET A 24 15.57 -20.50 -17.14
CA MET A 24 16.05 -19.85 -15.92
C MET A 24 16.08 -18.33 -16.06
N LYS A 25 16.65 -17.81 -17.15
CA LYS A 25 16.71 -16.37 -17.41
C LYS A 25 15.30 -15.77 -17.51
N ALA A 26 14.42 -16.37 -18.30
CA ALA A 26 13.05 -15.88 -18.47
C ALA A 26 12.21 -15.98 -17.18
N GLY A 27 12.46 -17.00 -16.35
CA GLY A 27 11.81 -17.13 -15.04
C GLY A 27 12.28 -16.08 -14.05
N PHE A 28 13.58 -15.82 -14.00
CA PHE A 28 14.18 -14.81 -13.13
C PHE A 28 13.73 -13.39 -13.52
N GLU A 29 13.79 -13.04 -14.81
CA GLU A 29 13.33 -11.75 -15.32
C GLU A 29 11.85 -11.51 -15.02
N ARG A 30 10.99 -12.51 -15.26
CA ARG A 30 9.57 -12.43 -14.91
C ARG A 30 9.34 -12.29 -13.41
N GLY A 31 10.05 -13.07 -12.60
CA GLY A 31 9.94 -13.01 -11.15
C GLY A 31 10.29 -11.64 -10.58
N ILE A 32 11.36 -11.01 -11.08
CA ILE A 32 11.74 -9.66 -10.69
C ILE A 32 10.70 -8.64 -11.16
N ASP A 33 10.30 -8.68 -12.44
CA ASP A 33 9.36 -7.71 -12.99
C ASP A 33 8.00 -7.75 -12.26
N GLU A 34 7.46 -8.95 -12.02
CA GLU A 34 6.23 -9.13 -11.25
C GLU A 34 6.40 -8.68 -9.79
N GLY A 35 7.51 -9.06 -9.15
CA GLY A 35 7.79 -8.71 -7.76
C GLY A 35 7.88 -7.20 -7.56
N VAL A 36 8.61 -6.50 -8.43
CA VAL A 36 8.78 -5.05 -8.39
C VAL A 36 7.45 -4.35 -8.67
N LYS A 37 6.72 -4.75 -9.71
CA LYS A 37 5.40 -4.15 -10.04
C LYS A 37 4.42 -4.29 -8.89
N ARG A 38 4.31 -5.48 -8.30
CA ARG A 38 3.41 -5.72 -7.16
C ARG A 38 3.85 -4.93 -5.93
N GLY A 39 5.14 -4.96 -5.59
CA GLY A 39 5.68 -4.27 -4.43
C GLY A 39 5.48 -2.75 -4.50
N ILE A 40 5.77 -2.13 -5.65
CA ILE A 40 5.58 -0.68 -5.85
C ILE A 40 4.10 -0.33 -5.80
N SER A 41 3.25 -1.07 -6.51
CA SER A 41 1.81 -0.78 -6.57
C SER A 41 1.17 -0.87 -5.17
N GLN A 42 1.47 -1.94 -4.42
CA GLN A 42 0.98 -2.12 -3.06
C GLN A 42 1.52 -1.05 -2.11
N GLY A 43 2.83 -0.78 -2.16
CA GLY A 43 3.46 0.22 -1.29
C GLY A 43 2.91 1.62 -1.50
N ILE A 44 2.75 2.04 -2.76
CA ILE A 44 2.18 3.36 -3.10
C ILE A 44 0.71 3.43 -2.66
N SER A 45 -0.10 2.42 -2.97
CA SER A 45 -1.52 2.41 -2.61
C SER A 45 -1.73 2.49 -1.09
N GLN A 46 -0.99 1.69 -0.33
CA GLN A 46 -1.03 1.71 1.13
C GLN A 46 -0.53 3.05 1.69
N GLY A 47 0.60 3.55 1.20
CA GLY A 47 1.18 4.81 1.65
C GLY A 47 0.26 6.01 1.42
N ILE A 48 -0.36 6.10 0.25
CA ILE A 48 -1.32 7.16 -0.08
C ILE A 48 -2.57 7.05 0.80
N SER A 49 -3.15 5.86 0.92
CA SER A 49 -4.37 5.65 1.73
C SER A 49 -4.12 6.00 3.20
N GLN A 50 -3.01 5.54 3.77
CA GLN A 50 -2.63 5.85 5.14
C GLN A 50 -2.34 7.34 5.33
N GLY A 51 -1.59 7.95 4.41
CA GLY A 51 -1.24 9.37 4.49
C GLY A 51 -2.46 10.29 4.42
N ILE A 52 -3.40 10.02 3.52
CA ILE A 52 -4.65 10.77 3.41
C ILE A 52 -5.50 10.61 4.68
N SER A 53 -5.68 9.38 5.15
CA SER A 53 -6.47 9.12 6.36
C SER A 53 -5.89 9.81 7.59
N GLN A 54 -4.56 9.73 7.78
CA GLN A 54 -3.87 10.42 8.87
C GLN A 54 -3.97 11.95 8.75
N GLY A 55 -3.77 12.50 7.55
CA GLY A 55 -3.85 13.94 7.29
C GLY A 55 -5.24 14.51 7.57
N ILE A 56 -6.30 13.84 7.10
CA ILE A 56 -7.69 14.23 7.40
C ILE A 56 -7.94 14.19 8.90
N SER A 57 -7.56 13.09 9.57
CA SER A 57 -7.74 12.95 11.01
C SER A 57 -7.02 14.03 11.82
N GLN A 58 -5.78 14.36 11.45
CA GLN A 58 -5.02 15.45 12.07
C GLN A 58 -5.67 16.81 11.82
N GLY A 59 -6.15 17.06 10.60
CA GLY A 59 -6.89 18.27 10.25
C GLY A 59 -8.13 18.48 11.11
N ILE A 60 -8.98 17.44 11.23
CA ILE A 60 -10.19 17.48 12.07
C ILE A 60 -9.82 17.78 13.54
N LYS A 61 -8.80 17.10 14.09
CA LYS A 61 -8.33 17.37 15.46
C LYS A 61 -7.86 18.82 15.64
N GLY A 62 -7.16 19.37 14.64
CA GLY A 62 -6.76 20.77 14.63
C GLY A 62 -7.96 21.72 14.65
N THR A 63 -8.97 21.46 13.83
CA THR A 63 -10.23 22.22 13.80
C THR A 63 -10.96 22.16 15.13
N VAL A 64 -11.12 20.98 15.72
CA VAL A 64 -11.71 20.79 17.05
C VAL A 64 -10.98 21.61 18.10
N ALA A 65 -9.64 21.58 18.12
CA ALA A 65 -8.84 22.35 19.07
C ALA A 65 -8.98 23.87 18.88
N ILE A 66 -9.10 24.35 17.63
CA ILE A 66 -9.34 25.76 17.34
C ILE A 66 -10.74 26.17 17.82
N LEU A 67 -11.78 25.43 17.46
CA LEU A 67 -13.16 25.75 17.86
C LEU A 67 -13.34 25.73 19.38
N ARG A 68 -12.75 24.75 20.06
CA ARG A 68 -12.79 24.69 21.53
C ARG A 68 -12.10 25.89 22.17
N ARG A 69 -10.93 26.31 21.67
CA ARG A 69 -10.23 27.52 22.15
C ARG A 69 -11.01 28.80 21.87
N SER A 70 -11.80 28.83 20.81
CA SER A 70 -12.70 29.93 20.49
C SER A 70 -13.99 29.94 21.34
N GLY A 71 -14.16 28.99 22.25
CA GLY A 71 -15.27 28.94 23.20
C GLY A 71 -16.52 28.20 22.70
N TYR A 72 -16.46 27.51 21.57
CA TYR A 72 -17.57 26.70 21.09
C TYR A 72 -17.74 25.43 21.94
N MET A 73 -18.98 25.06 22.21
CA MET A 73 -19.32 23.86 22.98
C MET A 73 -19.06 22.59 22.17
N ASP A 74 -18.62 21.53 22.83
CA ASP A 74 -18.34 20.23 22.22
C ASP A 74 -19.51 19.69 21.40
N ALA A 75 -20.76 19.88 21.85
CA ALA A 75 -21.96 19.48 21.12
C ALA A 75 -22.08 20.17 19.75
N TYR A 76 -21.78 21.47 19.68
CA TYR A 76 -21.77 22.22 18.43
C TYR A 76 -20.62 21.76 17.53
N ILE A 77 -19.43 21.54 18.11
CA ILE A 77 -18.27 21.08 17.35
C ILE A 77 -18.54 19.72 16.70
N VAL A 78 -19.16 18.78 17.44
CA VAL A 78 -19.57 17.47 16.91
C VAL A 78 -20.51 17.64 15.72
N GLU A 79 -21.55 18.46 15.84
CA GLU A 79 -22.50 18.71 14.75
C GLU A 79 -21.81 19.28 13.50
N GLN A 80 -20.92 20.27 13.68
CA GLN A 80 -20.20 20.89 12.55
C GLN A 80 -19.26 19.91 11.82
N ILE A 81 -18.49 19.10 12.56
CA ILE A 81 -17.58 18.14 11.91
C ILE A 81 -18.33 16.95 11.29
N MET A 82 -19.52 16.59 11.82
CA MET A 82 -20.39 15.61 11.19
C MET A 82 -20.87 16.09 9.82
N GLU A 83 -21.36 17.32 9.73
CA GLU A 83 -21.85 17.88 8.48
C GLU A 83 -20.73 18.07 7.45
N GLU A 84 -19.61 18.69 7.85
CA GLU A 84 -18.52 19.04 6.93
C GLU A 84 -17.79 17.80 6.41
N TYR A 85 -17.57 16.79 7.27
CA TYR A 85 -16.80 15.59 6.93
C TYR A 85 -17.66 14.34 6.73
N GLN A 86 -19.00 14.48 6.75
CA GLN A 86 -19.97 13.38 6.57
C GLN A 86 -19.73 12.22 7.56
N LEU A 87 -19.32 12.55 8.79
CA LEU A 87 -19.03 11.57 9.83
C LEU A 87 -20.32 11.11 10.51
N THR A 88 -20.30 9.88 11.00
CA THR A 88 -21.31 9.43 11.95
C THR A 88 -21.14 10.14 13.29
N LEU A 89 -22.21 10.20 14.10
CA LEU A 89 -22.16 10.76 15.45
C LEU A 89 -21.02 10.16 16.27
N LYS A 90 -20.88 8.84 16.23
CA LYS A 90 -19.85 8.11 16.96
C LYS A 90 -18.43 8.51 16.53
N GLU A 91 -18.19 8.68 15.23
CA GLU A 91 -16.87 9.08 14.72
C GLU A 91 -16.53 10.52 15.11
N ALA A 92 -17.49 11.44 15.00
CA ALA A 92 -17.32 12.83 15.39
C ALA A 92 -17.08 12.97 16.91
N GLU A 93 -17.84 12.25 17.73
CA GLU A 93 -17.64 12.20 19.17
C GLU A 93 -16.22 11.74 19.54
N GLN A 94 -15.65 10.76 18.82
CA GLN A 94 -14.27 10.32 19.05
C GLN A 94 -13.26 11.45 18.85
N TYR A 95 -13.46 12.32 17.86
CA TYR A 95 -12.57 13.45 17.61
C TYR A 95 -12.62 14.50 18.73
N VAL A 96 -13.79 14.71 19.32
CA VAL A 96 -14.00 15.75 20.34
C VAL A 96 -13.64 15.24 21.74
N THR A 97 -14.04 14.01 22.08
CA THR A 97 -13.81 13.38 23.39
C THR A 97 -12.34 13.00 23.61
N ALA A 98 -11.60 12.57 22.58
CA ALA A 98 -10.19 12.20 22.70
C ALA A 98 -9.27 13.37 23.06
N SER A 99 -9.71 14.61 22.86
CA SER A 99 -8.98 15.84 23.21
C SER A 99 -9.27 16.38 24.63
N GLY A 100 -10.09 15.68 25.43
CA GLY A 100 -10.55 16.14 26.76
C GLY A 100 -9.97 15.36 27.96
N SER A 101 -9.15 14.34 27.75
CA SER A 101 -8.49 13.57 28.82
C SER A 101 -7.01 13.92 28.95
N ALA A 102 -6.72 15.07 29.56
CA ALA A 102 -5.41 15.42 30.12
C ALA A 102 -5.61 16.38 31.29
#